data_AF-A0A191T6R6-F1
#
_entry.id   AF-A0A191T6R6-F1
#
_cell.length_a   1.000
_cell.length_b   1.000
_cell.length_c   1.000
_cell.angle_alpha   90.00
_cell.angle_beta   90.00
_cell.angle_gamma   90.00
#
_symmetry.space_group_name_H-M   'P 1'
#
loop_
_entity.id
_entity.type
_entity.pdbx_description
1 polymer ?
#
loop_
_entity_poly.entity_id
_entity_poly.type
_entity_poly.pdbx_seq_one_letter_code
_entity_poly.pdbx_strand_id
1 'polypeptide(L)'
;MPNSIPVLHTGSRQGLSLTAAMLFLLAGFFQATTLSTVLGQTGDWDVLASAGLVALTELAGVCLYKSSFHLFFKKAKSVFFLVRRIKLPLSIQSPAPGWAAKAANMWKIGLVYGLFVDGFKLGS
;
A
#
# COMPACT_ATOMS: atom_id res chain seq x y z
N MET A 1 57.74 4.40 3.40
CA MET A 1 56.64 5.35 3.17
C MET A 1 55.35 4.68 3.64
N PRO A 2 54.59 5.24 4.59
CA PRO A 2 53.38 4.61 5.07
C PRO A 2 52.28 4.76 4.02
N ASN A 3 51.78 3.64 3.50
CA ASN A 3 50.59 3.59 2.65
C ASN A 3 49.35 3.81 3.52
N SER A 4 49.01 5.06 3.79
CA SER A 4 47.72 5.40 4.38
C SER A 4 46.64 5.29 3.30
N ILE A 5 46.00 4.13 3.21
CA ILE A 5 44.72 4.00 2.51
C ILE A 5 43.74 4.93 3.23
N PRO A 6 43.11 5.91 2.56
CA PRO A 6 42.02 6.65 3.16
C PRO A 6 40.82 5.69 3.28
N VAL A 7 40.61 5.16 4.49
CA VAL A 7 39.36 4.49 4.84
C VAL A 7 38.27 5.56 4.83
N LEU A 8 37.51 5.63 3.74
CA LEU A 8 36.32 6.45 3.67
C LEU A 8 35.34 5.93 4.73
N HIS A 9 35.27 6.64 5.86
CA HIS A 9 34.12 6.59 6.74
C HIS A 9 32.93 7.18 5.96
N THR A 10 32.26 6.37 5.13
CA THR A 10 30.97 6.76 4.56
C THR A 10 29.93 6.63 5.67
N GLY A 11 29.96 7.60 6.59
CA GLY A 11 28.90 7.81 7.54
C GLY A 11 27.63 8.12 6.77
N SER A 12 26.69 7.18 6.77
CA SER A 12 25.28 7.51 6.69
C SER A 12 24.47 6.35 7.29
N ARG A 13 24.31 6.35 8.61
CA ARG A 13 23.20 5.61 9.25
C ARG A 13 21.88 6.28 8.84
N GLN A 14 21.47 6.11 7.58
CA GLN A 14 20.22 6.64 7.02
C GLN A 14 19.09 5.61 7.15
N GLY A 15 19.14 4.77 8.19
CA GLY A 15 18.07 3.85 8.54
C GLY A 15 17.07 4.55 9.44
N LEU A 16 15.78 4.41 9.15
CA LEU A 16 14.72 4.78 10.10
C LEU A 16 14.99 4.08 11.44
N SER A 17 15.15 4.86 12.52
CA SER A 17 15.28 4.31 13.87
C SER A 17 14.08 3.43 14.21
N LEU A 18 14.29 2.38 15.02
CA LEU A 18 13.22 1.48 15.43
C LEU A 18 12.06 2.25 16.06
N THR A 19 12.36 3.22 16.94
CA THR A 19 11.35 4.07 17.56
C THR A 19 10.55 4.86 16.53
N ALA A 20 11.21 5.45 15.54
CA ALA A 20 10.53 6.17 14.47
C ALA A 20 9.68 5.23 13.60
N ALA A 21 10.14 4.01 13.34
CA ALA A 21 9.37 2.98 12.64
C ALA A 21 8.09 2.60 13.41
N MET A 22 8.20 2.42 14.73
CA MET A 22 7.05 2.14 15.60
C MET A 22 6.05 3.30 15.59
N LEU A 23 6.52 4.56 15.59
CA LEU A 23 5.65 5.74 15.50
C LEU A 23 4.87 5.79 14.18
N PHE A 24 5.52 5.59 13.03
CA PHE A 24 4.82 5.59 11.74
C PHE A 24 3.84 4.42 11.63
N LEU A 25 4.21 3.24 12.16
CA LEU A 25 3.32 2.08 12.23
C LEU A 25 2.09 2.38 13.10
N LEU A 26 2.27 2.91 14.30
CA LEU A 26 1.16 3.30 15.18
C LEU A 26 0.30 4.39 14.56
N ALA A 27 0.91 5.40 13.93
CA ALA A 27 0.18 6.46 13.25
C ALA A 27 -0.76 5.90 12.16
N GLY A 28 -0.30 4.93 11.37
CA GLY A 28 -1.13 4.25 10.38
C GLY A 28 -2.27 3.45 11.04
N PHE A 29 -1.96 2.74 12.13
CA PHE A 29 -2.95 1.97 12.89
C PHE A 29 -4.05 2.86 13.49
N PHE A 30 -3.70 3.96 14.15
CA PHE A 30 -4.67 4.90 14.70
C PHE A 30 -5.50 5.58 13.62
N GLN A 31 -4.88 5.94 12.50
CA GLN A 31 -5.60 6.52 11.36
C GLN A 31 -6.61 5.54 10.78
N ALA A 32 -6.28 4.25 10.69
CA ALA A 32 -7.24 3.22 10.30
C ALA A 32 -8.44 3.15 11.26
N THR A 33 -8.19 3.20 12.58
CA THR A 33 -9.26 3.23 13.58
C THR A 33 -10.14 4.48 13.42
N THR A 34 -9.56 5.66 13.22
CA THR A 34 -10.32 6.90 12.99
C THR A 34 -11.13 6.84 11.70
N LEU A 35 -10.56 6.28 10.62
CA LEU A 35 -11.29 6.10 9.37
C LEU A 35 -12.48 5.16 9.55
N SER A 36 -12.28 4.04 10.24
CA SER A 36 -13.35 3.08 10.50
C SER A 36 -14.45 3.67 11.38
N THR A 37 -14.12 4.43 12.42
CA THR A 37 -15.14 5.11 13.24
C THR A 37 -15.88 6.18 12.46
N VAL A 38 -15.22 6.98 11.62
CA VAL A 38 -15.91 7.97 10.75
C VAL A 38 -16.85 7.28 9.77
N LEU A 39 -16.43 6.18 9.15
CA LEU A 39 -17.27 5.40 8.24
C LEU A 39 -18.44 4.71 8.99
N GLY A 40 -18.21 4.25 10.22
CA GLY A 40 -19.22 3.56 11.04
C GLY A 40 -20.19 4.46 11.81
N GLN A 41 -19.85 5.73 12.04
CA GLN A 41 -20.71 6.70 12.75
C GLN A 41 -21.72 7.39 11.84
N THR A 42 -21.52 7.36 10.53
CA THR A 42 -22.30 8.19 9.58
C THR A 42 -23.53 7.44 9.06
N GLY A 43 -24.46 7.09 9.97
CA GLY A 43 -25.74 6.44 9.63
C GLY A 43 -26.73 7.34 8.88
N ASP A 44 -26.56 8.67 8.96
CA ASP A 44 -27.45 9.63 8.30
C ASP A 44 -27.10 9.85 6.81
N TRP A 45 -25.92 9.42 6.37
CA TRP A 45 -25.50 9.46 4.95
C TRP A 45 -25.68 8.12 4.24
N ASP A 46 -26.31 7.12 4.89
CA ASP A 46 -26.51 5.78 4.35
C ASP A 46 -27.28 5.78 3.01
N VAL A 47 -28.21 6.72 2.83
CA VAL A 47 -28.93 6.90 1.56
C VAL A 47 -28.02 7.40 0.43
N LEU A 48 -27.12 8.36 0.70
CA LEU A 48 -26.17 8.82 -0.32
C LEU A 48 -25.07 7.77 -0.57
N ALA A 49 -24.66 7.05 0.48
CA ALA A 49 -23.69 5.97 0.40
C ALA A 49 -24.22 4.78 -0.40
N SER A 50 -25.48 4.38 -0.20
CA SER A 50 -26.14 3.34 -0.99
C SER A 50 -26.35 3.77 -2.44
N ALA A 51 -26.77 5.01 -2.70
CA ALA A 51 -26.83 5.55 -4.06
C ALA A 51 -25.44 5.56 -4.75
N GLY A 52 -24.39 5.94 -4.02
CA GLY A 52 -23.01 5.88 -4.50
C GLY A 52 -22.52 4.46 -4.75
N LEU A 53 -22.81 3.51 -3.85
CA LEU A 53 -22.50 2.08 -4.02
C LEU A 53 -23.23 1.48 -5.21
N VAL A 54 -24.51 1.79 -5.39
CA VAL A 54 -25.30 1.37 -6.54
C VAL A 54 -24.71 1.94 -7.82
N ALA A 55 -24.40 3.24 -7.87
CA ALA A 55 -23.74 3.86 -9.01
C ALA A 55 -22.37 3.23 -9.31
N LEU A 56 -21.59 2.87 -8.29
CA LEU A 56 -20.27 2.27 -8.44
C LEU A 56 -20.34 0.81 -8.89
N THR A 57 -21.32 0.05 -8.39
CA THR A 57 -21.57 -1.34 -8.81
C THR A 57 -22.17 -1.42 -10.21
N GLU A 58 -23.03 -0.48 -10.58
CA GLU A 58 -23.50 -0.31 -11.96
C GLU A 58 -22.38 0.13 -12.90
N LEU A 59 -21.53 1.07 -12.48
CA LEU A 59 -20.36 1.50 -13.27
C LEU A 59 -19.38 0.34 -13.47
N ALA A 60 -19.12 -0.45 -12.43
CA ALA A 60 -18.34 -1.68 -12.54
C ALA A 60 -19.03 -2.65 -13.50
N GLY A 61 -20.33 -2.91 -13.32
CA GLY A 61 -21.11 -3.77 -14.21
C GLY A 61 -21.07 -3.33 -15.67
N VAL A 62 -21.18 -2.04 -15.95
CA VAL A 62 -21.08 -1.46 -17.30
C VAL A 62 -19.66 -1.58 -17.86
N CYS A 63 -18.62 -1.27 -17.06
CA CYS A 63 -17.22 -1.48 -17.45
C CYS A 63 -16.92 -2.94 -17.79
N LEU A 64 -17.53 -3.87 -17.05
CA LEU A 64 -17.35 -5.30 -17.23
C LEU A 64 -18.14 -5.83 -18.45
N TYR A 65 -19.40 -5.44 -18.58
CA TYR A 65 -20.36 -6.05 -19.49
C TYR A 65 -20.44 -5.36 -20.86
N LYS A 66 -20.23 -4.04 -20.93
CA LYS A 66 -20.54 -3.29 -22.16
C LYS A 66 -19.57 -3.53 -23.32
N SER A 67 -18.30 -3.94 -23.10
CA SER A 67 -17.44 -4.30 -24.25
C SER A 67 -16.05 -4.96 -24.01
N SER A 68 -15.46 -5.00 -22.79
CA SER A 68 -13.97 -5.11 -22.70
C SER A 68 -13.36 -6.05 -21.67
N PHE A 69 -14.13 -6.67 -20.77
CA PHE A 69 -13.53 -7.43 -19.66
C PHE A 69 -12.72 -8.66 -20.11
N HIS A 70 -13.15 -9.34 -21.18
CA HIS A 70 -12.46 -10.53 -21.70
C HIS A 70 -11.13 -10.21 -22.40
N LEU A 71 -11.06 -9.10 -23.14
CA LEU A 71 -9.83 -8.66 -23.83
C LEU A 71 -8.87 -7.92 -22.89
N PHE A 72 -9.40 -7.14 -21.95
CA PHE A 72 -8.60 -6.44 -20.95
C PHE A 72 -7.86 -7.44 -20.04
N PHE A 73 -8.52 -8.49 -19.54
CA PHE A 73 -7.85 -9.52 -18.75
C PHE A 73 -6.90 -10.40 -19.57
N LYS A 74 -7.22 -10.77 -20.82
CA LYS A 74 -6.28 -11.49 -21.70
C LYS A 74 -5.04 -10.65 -22.01
N LYS A 75 -5.22 -9.38 -22.38
CA LYS A 75 -4.11 -8.46 -22.69
C LYS A 75 -3.33 -8.08 -21.43
N ALA A 76 -3.98 -7.85 -20.29
CA ALA A 76 -3.32 -7.56 -19.02
C ALA A 76 -2.55 -8.77 -18.48
N LYS A 77 -3.11 -9.98 -18.57
CA LYS A 77 -2.41 -11.21 -18.19
C LYS A 77 -1.25 -11.51 -19.14
N SER A 78 -1.39 -11.27 -20.44
CA SER A 78 -0.30 -11.41 -21.40
C SER A 78 0.77 -10.34 -21.25
N VAL A 79 0.43 -9.07 -21.01
CA VAL A 79 1.41 -7.99 -20.77
C VAL A 79 2.10 -8.19 -19.43
N PHE A 80 1.38 -8.50 -18.36
CA PHE A 80 1.97 -8.86 -17.06
C PHE A 80 2.90 -10.07 -17.17
N PHE A 81 2.49 -11.11 -17.91
CA PHE A 81 3.30 -12.29 -18.15
C PHE A 81 4.50 -11.99 -19.06
N LEU A 82 4.36 -11.16 -20.09
CA LEU A 82 5.43 -10.77 -21.01
C LEU A 82 6.45 -9.84 -20.33
N VAL A 83 5.98 -8.88 -19.51
CA VAL A 83 6.81 -8.00 -18.67
C VAL A 83 7.58 -8.83 -17.63
N ARG A 84 6.94 -9.85 -17.04
CA ARG A 84 7.59 -10.79 -16.10
C ARG A 84 8.57 -11.75 -16.79
N ARG A 85 8.41 -12.00 -18.09
CA ARG A 85 9.29 -12.89 -18.89
C ARG A 85 10.52 -12.17 -19.45
N ILE A 86 10.48 -10.84 -19.61
CA ILE A 86 11.58 -10.05 -20.24
C ILE A 86 12.60 -9.50 -19.21
N LYS A 87 12.31 -9.49 -17.90
CA LYS A 87 13.25 -9.01 -16.86
C LYS A 87 13.46 -10.10 -15.79
N LEU A 88 14.42 -11.03 -16.03
CA LEU A 88 15.81 -11.06 -15.55
C LEU A 88 15.94 -11.49 -14.07
N PRO A 89 17.01 -12.23 -13.68
CA PRO A 89 17.28 -12.59 -12.29
C PRO A 89 17.61 -11.29 -11.54
N LEU A 90 16.57 -10.67 -11.02
CA LEU A 90 16.68 -9.41 -10.29
C LEU A 90 17.17 -9.72 -8.89
N SER A 91 18.49 -9.82 -8.77
CA SER A 91 19.19 -9.27 -7.60
C SER A 91 18.94 -7.76 -7.56
N ILE A 92 17.69 -7.35 -7.31
CA ILE A 92 17.39 -5.99 -6.88
C ILE A 92 17.93 -5.94 -5.45
N GLN A 93 19.20 -5.58 -5.32
CA GLN A 93 19.60 -4.79 -4.17
C GLN A 93 18.96 -3.42 -4.40
N SER A 94 17.67 -3.32 -4.08
CA SER A 94 16.94 -2.05 -4.12
C SER A 94 17.79 -1.06 -3.33
N PRO A 95 18.13 0.12 -3.91
CA PRO A 95 18.86 1.14 -3.15
C PRO A 95 18.12 1.30 -1.84
N ALA A 96 18.83 1.08 -0.73
CA ALA A 96 18.19 0.95 0.58
C ALA A 96 17.19 2.09 0.71
N PRO A 97 15.88 1.78 0.81
CA PRO A 97 14.85 2.80 0.68
C PRO A 97 15.17 3.90 1.68
N GLY A 98 15.24 5.14 1.19
CA GLY A 98 15.51 6.29 2.05
C GLY A 98 14.57 6.31 3.25
N TRP A 99 14.96 6.99 4.33
CA TRP A 99 14.21 6.99 5.58
C TRP A 99 12.71 7.28 5.39
N ALA A 100 12.35 8.16 4.44
CA ALA A 100 10.98 8.51 4.10
C ALA A 100 10.21 7.35 3.45
N ALA A 101 10.84 6.60 2.53
CA ALA A 101 10.24 5.43 1.92
C ALA A 101 10.02 4.31 2.96
N LYS A 102 10.96 4.16 3.91
CA LYS A 102 10.83 3.21 5.02
C LYS A 102 9.71 3.62 5.98
N ALA A 103 9.57 4.91 6.27
CA ALA A 103 8.49 5.47 7.08
C ALA A 103 7.11 5.26 6.42
N ALA A 104 7.00 5.57 5.12
CA ALA A 104 5.77 5.35 4.36
C ALA A 104 5.36 3.88 4.32
N ASN A 105 6.33 2.96 4.23
CA ASN A 105 6.05 1.53 4.29
C ASN A 105 5.54 1.09 5.67
N MET A 106 6.16 1.57 6.76
CA MET A 106 5.69 1.28 8.12
C MET A 106 4.28 1.83 8.36
N TRP A 107 4.01 3.05 7.92
CA TRP A 107 2.68 3.66 8.00
C TRP A 107 1.62 2.88 7.22
N LYS A 108 1.93 2.46 5.99
CA LYS A 108 1.03 1.61 5.19
C LYS A 108 0.72 0.28 5.88
N ILE A 109 1.73 -0.37 6.46
CA ILE A 109 1.54 -1.63 7.20
C ILE A 109 0.60 -1.39 8.40
N GLY A 110 0.81 -0.31 9.15
CA GLY A 110 -0.06 0.08 10.26
C GLY A 110 -1.51 0.30 9.83
N LEU A 111 -1.72 1.00 8.71
CA LEU A 111 -3.04 1.30 8.17
C LEU A 111 -3.77 0.03 7.70
N VAL A 112 -3.11 -0.83 6.94
CA VAL A 112 -3.70 -2.10 6.47
C VAL A 112 -4.01 -3.01 7.64
N TYR A 113 -3.11 -3.13 8.61
CA TYR A 113 -3.32 -3.96 9.80
C TYR A 113 -4.45 -3.42 10.67
N GLY A 114 -4.54 -2.10 10.87
CA GLY A 114 -5.61 -1.47 11.64
C GLY A 114 -6.99 -1.71 11.02
N LEU A 115 -7.12 -1.52 9.70
CA LEU A 115 -8.38 -1.80 8.99
C LEU A 115 -8.73 -3.28 9.01
N PHE A 116 -7.73 -4.16 8.88
CA PHE A 116 -7.93 -5.61 8.95
C PHE A 116 -8.47 -6.06 10.31
N VAL A 117 -7.85 -5.59 11.42
CA VAL A 117 -8.30 -5.92 12.77
C VAL A 117 -9.71 -5.39 13.04
N ASP A 118 -10.02 -4.18 12.60
CA ASP A 118 -11.35 -3.59 12.80
C ASP A 118 -12.43 -4.28 11.95
N GLY A 119 -12.07 -4.79 10.77
CA GLY A 119 -12.95 -5.61 9.94
C GLY A 119 -13.42 -6.90 10.63
N PHE A 120 -12.61 -7.52 11.49
CA PHE A 120 -13.06 -8.67 12.30
C PHE A 120 -13.97 -8.26 13.45
N LYS A 121 -13.81 -7.06 14.00
CA LYS A 121 -14.67 -6.57 15.09
C LYS A 121 -16.11 -6.31 14.65
N LEU A 122 -16.32 -6.01 13.36
CA LEU A 122 -17.65 -5.80 12.78
C LEU A 122 -18.27 -7.08 12.21
N GLY A 123 -17.51 -8.20 12.19
CA GLY A 123 -17.93 -9.48 11.61
C GLY A 123 -18.38 -10.55 12.62
N SER A 124 -18.43 -10.24 13.93
CA SER A 124 -18.94 -11.11 15.00
C SER A 124 -20.17 -10.52 15.67
#